data_AF-A0A5J6UG09-F1
#
_entry.id   AF-A0A5J6UG09-F1
#
_cell.length_a   1.000
_cell.length_b   1.000
_cell.length_c   1.000
_cell.angle_alpha   90.00
_cell.angle_beta   90.00
_cell.angle_gamma   90.00
#
_symmetry.space_group_name_H-M   'P 1'
#
loop_
_entity.id
_entity.type
_entity.pdbx_description
1 polymer ?
#
loop_
_entity_poly.entity_id
_entity_poly.type
_entity_poly.pdbx_seq_one_letter_code
_entity_poly.pdbx_strand_id
1 'polypeptide(L)'
;MDVTGVAVTYKKQTACPSHFARIVLDFEPADAYTFVNAVPAGAMQYPDSQARFVPVVDETVHERLETVFGAGPPPVRVTLRQALDHPVDSSDASFRAAALHAVREALDRAGHRLDERIRIEETAGALGPPDRVPYLRTLLDEPRHRFQALDLCGDLLAEAPRDAAALLPALARLVDSPDDREALRAVRVLTTAPHDRARELVARAVERPAGQARDRAVLTLAERGDPRAAEPLAELLARDRLPKDVEWPVHAMKAHASVVLPPIRSRVEAAVPGALEPFLFELVCRISRWGATAAPLAPSLRALASGADGWTSRELARALDRIAPPR
;
A
#
# COMPACT_ATOMS: atom_id res chain seq x y z
N MET A 1 -19.08 19.29 13.97
CA MET A 1 -19.11 18.55 15.25
C MET A 1 -19.42 19.56 16.34
N ASP A 2 -20.23 19.19 17.33
CA ASP A 2 -20.55 20.03 18.50
C ASP A 2 -20.39 19.16 19.76
N VAL A 3 -19.16 19.08 20.26
CA VAL A 3 -18.76 18.22 21.37
C VAL A 3 -17.82 18.97 22.28
N THR A 4 -18.22 19.16 23.53
CA THR A 4 -17.44 19.87 24.54
C THR A 4 -16.99 18.93 25.66
N GLY A 5 -15.95 19.34 26.39
CA GLY A 5 -15.45 18.65 27.58
C GLY A 5 -14.82 17.29 27.28
N VAL A 6 -14.11 17.16 26.16
CA VAL A 6 -13.40 15.92 25.83
C VAL A 6 -12.11 15.85 26.64
N ALA A 7 -12.20 15.24 27.82
CA ALA A 7 -11.10 15.12 28.76
C ALA A 7 -10.36 13.79 28.59
N VAL A 8 -9.08 13.86 28.25
CA VAL A 8 -8.21 12.69 28.08
C VAL A 8 -7.01 12.79 29.00
N THR A 9 -6.70 11.71 29.69
CA THR A 9 -5.46 11.54 30.45
C THR A 9 -4.71 10.34 29.87
N TYR A 10 -3.61 10.60 29.17
CA TYR A 10 -2.71 9.57 28.69
C TYR A 10 -1.66 9.29 29.76
N LYS A 11 -1.72 8.08 30.35
CA LYS A 11 -0.74 7.60 31.31
C LYS A 11 -0.30 6.19 30.90
N LYS A 12 0.98 6.01 30.57
CA LYS A 12 1.54 4.70 30.22
C LYS A 12 2.75 4.40 31.09
N GLN A 13 2.72 3.24 31.74
CA GLN A 13 3.75 2.79 32.67
C GLN A 13 4.21 1.39 32.23
N THR A 14 5.09 1.33 31.22
CA THR A 14 5.62 0.05 30.70
C THR A 14 7.04 -0.24 31.18
N ALA A 15 7.85 0.79 31.45
CA ALA A 15 9.12 0.84 32.17
C ALA A 15 9.61 2.30 32.13
N CYS A 16 10.61 2.71 32.93
CA CYS A 16 11.15 4.08 32.86
C CYS A 16 11.63 4.43 31.44
N PRO A 17 11.26 5.60 30.88
CA PRO A 17 10.42 6.66 31.46
C PRO A 17 8.90 6.41 31.31
N SER A 18 8.12 6.84 32.31
CA SER A 18 6.67 6.90 32.24
C SER A 18 6.19 7.97 31.25
N HIS A 19 4.99 7.79 30.69
CA HIS A 19 4.37 8.78 29.81
C HIS A 19 3.18 9.44 30.50
N PHE A 20 3.08 10.77 30.43
CA PHE A 20 1.98 11.55 30.97
C PHE A 20 1.59 12.72 30.06
N ALA A 21 0.30 12.87 29.79
CA ALA A 21 -0.30 14.12 29.31
C ALA A 21 -1.79 14.12 29.68
N ARG A 22 -2.33 15.26 30.10
CA ARG A 22 -3.78 15.45 30.22
C ARG A 22 -4.19 16.66 29.42
N ILE A 23 -5.22 16.53 28.60
CA ILE A 23 -5.80 17.62 27.84
C ILE A 23 -7.33 17.60 27.93
N VAL A 24 -7.95 18.76 27.75
CA VAL A 24 -9.39 18.91 27.57
C VAL A 24 -9.64 19.75 26.32
N LEU A 25 -10.33 19.17 25.35
CA LEU A 25 -10.67 19.79 24.07
C LEU A 25 -12.19 20.01 23.94
N ASP A 26 -12.56 21.12 23.33
CA ASP A 26 -13.90 21.38 22.80
C ASP A 26 -13.83 21.43 21.27
N PHE A 27 -14.85 20.90 20.60
CA PHE A 27 -15.00 20.85 19.15
C PHE A 27 -16.34 21.50 18.78
N GLU A 28 -16.30 22.68 18.18
CA GLU A 28 -17.48 23.49 17.86
C GLU A 28 -17.59 23.73 16.35
N PRO A 29 -18.80 23.89 15.78
CA PRO A 29 -18.95 24.26 14.38
C PRO A 29 -18.26 25.60 14.06
N ALA A 30 -17.62 25.69 12.89
CA ALA A 30 -16.97 26.92 12.39
C ALA A 30 -17.01 26.94 10.85
N ASP A 31 -16.53 28.02 10.23
CA ASP A 31 -16.45 28.14 8.76
C ASP A 31 -15.20 27.46 8.16
N ALA A 32 -14.16 27.29 8.97
CA ALA A 32 -12.90 26.63 8.61
C ALA A 32 -12.27 25.98 9.85
N TYR A 33 -11.28 25.11 9.66
CA TYR A 33 -10.48 24.59 10.77
C TYR A 33 -9.77 25.74 11.49
N THR A 34 -10.01 25.87 12.80
CA THR A 34 -9.34 26.85 13.64
C THR A 34 -8.97 26.21 14.97
N PHE A 35 -7.77 26.49 15.46
CA PHE A 35 -7.32 26.04 16.77
C PHE A 35 -7.18 27.22 17.72
N VAL A 36 -7.78 27.12 18.91
CA VAL A 36 -7.79 28.16 19.95
C VAL A 36 -7.13 27.63 21.21
N ASN A 37 -6.03 28.26 21.62
CA ASN A 37 -5.42 28.01 22.91
C ASN A 37 -6.13 28.81 24.00
N ALA A 38 -6.98 28.16 24.79
CA ALA A 38 -7.67 28.76 25.94
C ALA A 38 -7.06 28.34 27.28
N VAL A 39 -5.85 27.73 27.27
CA VAL A 39 -5.13 27.34 28.49
C VAL A 39 -4.64 28.60 29.22
N PRO A 40 -5.02 28.82 30.49
CA PRO A 40 -4.55 29.97 31.25
C PRO A 40 -3.03 29.98 31.38
N ALA A 41 -2.42 31.18 31.34
CA ALA A 41 -0.99 31.32 31.59
C ALA A 41 -0.63 30.75 32.97
N GLY A 42 0.37 29.87 33.01
CA GLY A 42 0.80 29.18 34.23
C GLY A 42 -0.04 27.96 34.64
N ALA A 43 -1.02 27.52 33.82
CA ALA A 43 -1.76 26.29 34.08
C ALA A 43 -0.93 25.02 33.84
N MET A 44 0.05 25.09 32.92
CA MET A 44 1.08 24.06 32.77
C MET A 44 2.24 24.36 33.72
N GLN A 45 2.73 23.34 34.40
CA GLN A 45 3.61 23.50 35.56
C GLN A 45 5.02 23.97 35.17
N TYR A 46 5.48 23.65 33.97
CA TYR A 46 6.84 23.93 33.55
C TYR A 46 6.92 25.12 32.58
N PRO A 47 7.94 26.00 32.75
CA PRO A 47 8.25 27.04 31.79
C PRO A 47 8.40 26.42 30.39
N ASP A 48 7.91 27.13 29.38
CA ASP A 48 7.95 26.72 27.96
C ASP A 48 7.06 25.53 27.56
N SER A 49 6.49 24.76 28.50
CA SER A 49 5.62 23.62 28.17
C SER A 49 4.43 24.00 27.30
N GLN A 50 3.80 25.14 27.59
CA GLN A 50 2.67 25.62 26.79
C GLN A 50 3.11 26.00 25.36
N ALA A 51 4.28 26.64 25.22
CA ALA A 51 4.83 26.98 23.91
C ALA A 51 5.24 25.73 23.11
N ARG A 52 5.67 24.67 23.79
CA ARG A 52 6.10 23.41 23.19
C ARG A 52 4.94 22.49 22.81
N PHE A 53 4.02 22.23 23.74
CA PHE A 53 3.03 21.16 23.59
C PHE A 53 1.73 21.61 22.91
N VAL A 54 1.37 22.89 22.98
CA VAL A 54 0.15 23.38 22.32
C VAL A 54 0.24 23.22 20.78
N PRO A 55 1.34 23.58 20.10
CA PRO A 55 1.49 23.30 18.67
C PRO A 55 1.41 21.81 18.34
N VAL A 56 1.98 20.95 19.18
CA VAL A 56 1.91 19.49 19.00
C VAL A 56 0.47 18.98 19.05
N VAL A 57 -0.35 19.51 19.97
CA VAL A 57 -1.77 19.15 20.05
C VAL A 57 -2.52 19.64 18.82
N ASP A 58 -2.30 20.88 18.38
CA ASP A 58 -2.93 21.46 17.19
C ASP A 58 -2.62 20.64 15.93
N GLU A 59 -1.32 20.46 15.62
CA GLU A 59 -0.86 19.68 14.46
C GLU A 59 -1.46 18.27 14.45
N THR A 60 -1.46 17.60 15.61
CA THR A 60 -2.01 16.25 15.72
C THR A 60 -3.52 16.21 15.50
N VAL A 61 -4.26 17.19 16.01
CA VAL A 61 -5.70 17.27 15.81
C VAL A 61 -6.01 17.55 14.34
N HIS A 62 -5.30 18.49 13.72
CA HIS A 62 -5.41 18.81 12.30
C HIS A 62 -5.16 17.57 11.43
N GLU A 63 -3.99 16.95 11.56
CA GLU A 63 -3.59 15.75 10.79
C GLU A 63 -4.58 14.61 10.98
N ARG A 64 -5.05 14.40 12.22
CA ARG A 64 -5.98 13.32 12.50
C ARG A 64 -7.33 13.58 11.85
N LEU A 65 -7.88 14.78 11.95
CA LEU A 65 -9.14 15.12 11.30
C LEU A 65 -9.01 15.03 9.76
N GLU A 66 -7.91 15.51 9.19
CA GLU A 66 -7.64 15.38 7.75
C GLU A 66 -7.62 13.91 7.30
N THR A 67 -6.92 13.05 8.02
CA THR A 67 -6.84 11.60 7.73
C THR A 67 -8.23 10.95 7.69
N VAL A 68 -9.17 11.48 8.47
CA VAL A 68 -10.48 10.89 8.71
C VAL A 68 -11.49 11.31 7.67
N PHE A 69 -11.45 12.58 7.25
CA PHE A 69 -12.38 13.14 6.28
C PHE A 69 -11.83 13.17 4.84
N GLY A 70 -10.53 12.96 4.65
CA GLY A 70 -9.90 12.73 3.34
C GLY A 70 -9.82 13.94 2.40
N ALA A 71 -10.31 15.11 2.83
CA ALA A 71 -10.36 16.36 2.06
C ALA A 71 -9.83 17.57 2.85
N GLY A 72 -8.90 17.34 3.78
CA GLY A 72 -8.53 18.31 4.82
C GLY A 72 -9.37 18.15 6.10
N PRO A 73 -9.02 18.82 7.20
CA PRO A 73 -9.85 18.82 8.40
C PRO A 73 -11.22 19.46 8.09
N PRO A 74 -12.31 18.99 8.71
CA PRO A 74 -13.63 19.57 8.50
C PRO A 74 -13.66 21.00 9.08
N PRO A 75 -14.62 21.83 8.66
CA PRO A 75 -14.78 23.18 9.22
C PRO A 75 -15.24 23.08 10.68
N VAL A 76 -14.29 23.22 11.60
CA VAL A 76 -14.46 23.03 13.06
C VAL A 76 -13.50 23.93 13.83
N ARG A 77 -13.97 24.50 14.93
CA ARG A 77 -13.11 25.16 15.92
C ARG A 77 -12.74 24.17 17.01
N VAL A 78 -11.46 24.00 17.25
CA VAL A 78 -10.92 23.18 18.34
C VAL A 78 -10.36 24.11 19.41
N THR A 79 -10.91 24.03 20.62
CA THR A 79 -10.46 24.85 21.75
C THR A 79 -9.76 23.97 22.78
N LEU A 80 -8.47 24.21 23.03
CA LEU A 80 -7.74 23.59 24.13
C LEU A 80 -8.03 24.34 25.43
N ARG A 81 -8.88 23.76 26.28
CA ARG A 81 -9.38 24.35 27.52
C ARG A 81 -8.42 24.16 28.69
N GLN A 82 -7.81 22.97 28.76
CA GLN A 82 -6.92 22.59 29.84
C GLN A 82 -5.82 21.69 29.29
N ALA A 83 -4.60 21.86 29.80
CA ALA A 83 -3.47 20.98 29.58
C ALA A 83 -2.70 20.84 30.90
N LEU A 84 -2.33 19.61 31.27
CA LEU A 84 -1.42 19.34 32.40
C LEU A 84 -0.24 18.48 31.92
N ASP A 85 0.92 18.77 32.47
CA ASP A 85 2.21 18.18 32.17
C ASP A 85 2.95 17.68 33.42
N HIS A 86 3.98 16.87 33.21
CA HIS A 86 4.87 16.31 34.23
C HIS A 86 6.33 16.50 33.75
N PRO A 87 7.29 16.84 34.63
CA PRO A 87 8.62 17.30 34.20
C PRO A 87 9.42 16.22 33.48
N VAL A 88 9.19 14.96 33.88
CA VAL A 88 9.96 13.80 33.39
C VAL A 88 9.11 12.93 32.46
N ASP A 89 7.79 12.98 32.60
CA ASP A 89 6.90 11.99 31.98
C ASP A 89 6.16 12.57 30.77
N SER A 90 6.13 13.90 30.65
CA SER A 90 5.54 14.56 29.49
C SER A 90 6.55 14.72 28.37
N SER A 91 6.12 14.32 27.18
CA SER A 91 6.85 14.48 25.93
C SER A 91 5.86 14.75 24.81
N ASP A 92 6.36 15.17 23.65
CA ASP A 92 5.55 15.39 22.45
C ASP A 92 4.74 14.14 22.13
N ALA A 93 5.33 12.95 22.24
CA ALA A 93 4.65 11.67 22.02
C ALA A 93 3.47 11.47 22.98
N SER A 94 3.59 11.86 24.25
CA SER A 94 2.51 11.78 25.23
C SER A 94 1.34 12.72 24.87
N PHE A 95 1.65 13.95 24.43
CA PHE A 95 0.63 14.92 23.99
C PHE A 95 -0.01 14.54 22.65
N ARG A 96 0.76 14.00 21.70
CA ARG A 96 0.23 13.41 20.46
C ARG A 96 -0.75 12.29 20.77
N ALA A 97 -0.38 11.35 21.64
CA ALA A 97 -1.26 10.26 22.04
C ALA A 97 -2.56 10.77 22.68
N ALA A 98 -2.46 11.71 23.63
CA ALA A 98 -3.63 12.32 24.27
C ALA A 98 -4.55 13.03 23.25
N ALA A 99 -3.97 13.77 22.30
CA ALA A 99 -4.70 14.44 21.22
C ALA A 99 -5.43 13.45 20.29
N LEU A 100 -4.76 12.38 19.86
CA LEU A 100 -5.38 11.32 19.05
C LEU A 100 -6.57 10.68 19.76
N HIS A 101 -6.42 10.39 21.06
CA HIS A 101 -7.51 9.87 21.89
C HIS A 101 -8.66 10.86 22.03
N ALA A 102 -8.37 12.16 22.18
CA ALA A 102 -9.40 13.19 22.30
C ALA A 102 -10.18 13.36 20.99
N VAL A 103 -9.51 13.37 19.83
CA VAL A 103 -10.19 13.41 18.52
C VAL A 103 -11.06 12.18 18.31
N ARG A 104 -10.58 10.98 18.70
CA ARG A 104 -11.36 9.75 18.63
C ARG A 104 -12.64 9.83 19.48
N GLU A 105 -12.51 10.25 20.75
CA GLU A 105 -13.64 10.41 21.67
C GLU A 105 -14.63 11.47 21.16
N ALA A 106 -14.14 12.58 20.62
CA ALA A 106 -14.99 13.63 20.05
C ALA A 106 -15.80 13.13 18.84
N LEU A 107 -15.16 12.36 17.96
CA LEU A 107 -15.79 11.79 16.78
C LEU A 107 -16.87 10.77 17.15
N ASP A 108 -16.59 9.89 18.12
CA ASP A 108 -17.57 8.92 18.61
C ASP A 108 -18.79 9.62 19.24
N ARG A 109 -18.57 10.62 20.11
CA ARG A 109 -19.66 11.43 20.71
C ARG A 109 -20.49 12.19 19.67
N ALA A 110 -19.86 12.65 18.60
CA ALA A 110 -20.54 13.35 17.51
C ALA A 110 -21.25 12.39 16.53
N GLY A 111 -21.23 11.08 16.76
CA GLY A 111 -21.81 10.08 15.86
C GLY A 111 -21.01 9.86 14.58
N HIS A 112 -19.86 10.54 14.42
CA HIS A 112 -18.89 10.26 13.38
C HIS A 112 -18.06 9.06 13.82
N ARG A 113 -18.55 7.85 13.54
CA ARG A 113 -17.82 6.63 13.92
C ARG A 113 -16.49 6.53 13.17
N LEU A 114 -15.44 7.09 13.77
CA LEU A 114 -14.03 6.84 13.47
C LEU A 114 -13.63 5.37 13.62
N ASP A 115 -14.51 4.62 14.27
CA ASP A 115 -14.23 3.36 14.91
C ASP A 115 -14.59 2.14 14.05
N GLU A 116 -15.23 2.23 12.87
CA GLU A 116 -15.62 0.99 12.17
C GLU A 116 -14.39 0.22 11.64
N ARG A 117 -13.44 0.91 10.99
CA ARG A 117 -12.19 0.28 10.54
C ARG A 117 -11.36 -0.25 11.71
N ILE A 118 -11.07 0.61 12.70
CA ILE A 118 -10.25 0.21 13.86
C ILE A 118 -10.94 -0.91 14.65
N ARG A 119 -12.26 -0.85 14.86
CA ARG A 119 -12.99 -1.95 15.52
C ARG A 119 -12.92 -3.23 14.71
N ILE A 120 -13.00 -3.18 13.38
CA ILE A 120 -12.89 -4.38 12.56
C ILE A 120 -11.51 -5.03 12.72
N GLU A 121 -10.44 -4.23 12.70
CA GLU A 121 -9.05 -4.69 12.93
C GLU A 121 -8.85 -5.22 14.35
N GLU A 122 -9.29 -4.49 15.39
CA GLU A 122 -9.22 -4.91 16.80
C GLU A 122 -10.02 -6.21 17.04
N THR A 123 -11.23 -6.29 16.49
CA THR A 123 -12.09 -7.48 16.59
C THR A 123 -11.46 -8.65 15.88
N ALA A 124 -10.97 -8.48 14.65
CA ALA A 124 -10.29 -9.54 13.91
C ALA A 124 -9.05 -10.03 14.67
N GLY A 125 -8.24 -9.12 15.22
CA GLY A 125 -7.03 -9.44 15.99
C GLY A 125 -7.32 -10.14 17.32
N ALA A 126 -8.47 -9.90 17.93
CA ALA A 126 -8.91 -10.60 19.15
C ALA A 126 -9.43 -12.02 18.88
N LEU A 127 -9.85 -12.33 17.65
CA LEU A 127 -10.35 -13.64 17.25
C LEU A 127 -9.20 -14.58 16.87
N GLY A 128 -9.31 -15.85 17.29
CA GLY A 128 -8.45 -16.93 16.77
C GLY A 128 -8.80 -17.29 15.31
N PRO A 129 -7.90 -17.97 14.58
CA PRO A 129 -8.11 -18.29 13.16
C PRO A 129 -9.46 -18.95 12.81
N PRO A 130 -9.97 -19.95 13.56
CA PRO A 130 -11.24 -20.59 13.24
C PRO A 130 -12.44 -19.64 13.31
N ASP A 131 -12.45 -18.71 14.26
CA ASP A 131 -13.54 -17.74 14.47
C ASP A 131 -13.39 -16.49 13.59
N ARG A 132 -12.15 -16.16 13.19
CA ARG A 132 -11.86 -15.06 12.28
C ARG A 132 -12.38 -15.33 10.87
N VAL A 133 -12.38 -16.58 10.41
CA VAL A 133 -12.91 -16.97 9.09
C VAL A 133 -14.38 -16.58 8.88
N PRO A 134 -15.35 -17.02 9.71
CA PRO A 134 -16.75 -16.64 9.52
C PRO A 134 -16.97 -15.13 9.68
N TYR A 135 -16.21 -14.46 10.55
CA TYR A 135 -16.24 -13.01 10.69
C TYR A 135 -15.82 -12.28 9.41
N LEU A 136 -14.65 -12.61 8.86
CA LEU A 136 -14.15 -12.01 7.62
C LEU A 136 -15.06 -12.33 6.43
N ARG A 137 -15.63 -13.54 6.37
CA ARG A 137 -16.58 -13.90 5.32
C ARG A 137 -17.80 -12.97 5.28
N THR A 138 -18.37 -12.63 6.44
CA THR A 138 -19.46 -11.67 6.53
C THR A 138 -19.04 -10.29 6.02
N LEU A 139 -17.86 -9.81 6.41
CA LEU A 139 -17.36 -8.50 5.98
C LEU A 139 -17.02 -8.45 4.48
N LEU A 140 -16.60 -9.55 3.86
CA LEU A 140 -16.37 -9.63 2.40
C LEU A 140 -17.68 -9.44 1.62
N ASP A 141 -18.81 -9.91 2.16
CA ASP A 141 -20.12 -9.73 1.54
C ASP A 141 -20.64 -8.29 1.72
N GLU A 142 -20.11 -7.50 2.66
CA GLU A 142 -20.43 -6.08 2.86
C GLU A 142 -19.57 -5.15 2.00
N PRO A 143 -20.12 -4.46 0.97
CA PRO A 143 -19.32 -3.62 0.05
C PRO A 143 -18.50 -2.54 0.75
N ARG A 144 -19.04 -1.96 1.84
CA ARG A 144 -18.38 -0.92 2.65
C ARG A 144 -17.11 -1.40 3.38
N HIS A 145 -17.00 -2.71 3.67
CA HIS A 145 -15.90 -3.29 4.44
C HIS A 145 -15.01 -4.20 3.61
N ARG A 146 -15.44 -4.55 2.40
CA ARG A 146 -14.80 -5.55 1.54
C ARG A 146 -13.30 -5.36 1.37
N PHE A 147 -12.83 -4.14 1.09
CA PHE A 147 -11.40 -3.90 0.91
C PHE A 147 -10.60 -4.11 2.19
N GLN A 148 -11.13 -3.68 3.33
CA GLN A 148 -10.51 -3.93 4.62
C GLN A 148 -10.50 -5.42 4.96
N ALA A 149 -11.61 -6.11 4.70
CA ALA A 149 -11.72 -7.55 4.91
C ALA A 149 -10.72 -8.32 4.03
N LEU A 150 -10.49 -7.87 2.79
CA LEU A 150 -9.48 -8.43 1.90
C LEU A 150 -8.07 -8.29 2.49
N ASP A 151 -7.70 -7.11 3.00
CA ASP A 151 -6.39 -6.92 3.64
C ASP A 151 -6.21 -7.90 4.83
N LEU A 152 -7.21 -8.01 5.70
CA LEU A 152 -7.21 -8.95 6.83
C LEU A 152 -7.22 -10.43 6.41
N CYS A 153 -7.81 -10.76 5.25
CA CYS A 153 -7.71 -12.11 4.69
C CYS A 153 -6.26 -12.44 4.30
N GLY A 154 -5.51 -11.46 3.80
CA GLY A 154 -4.09 -11.61 3.49
C GLY A 154 -3.28 -11.97 4.73
N ASP A 155 -3.50 -11.26 5.83
CA ASP A 155 -2.84 -11.52 7.11
C ASP A 155 -3.18 -12.93 7.63
N LEU A 156 -4.46 -13.30 7.60
CA LEU A 156 -4.89 -14.62 8.05
C LEU A 156 -4.35 -15.76 7.17
N LEU A 157 -4.26 -15.56 5.85
CA LEU A 157 -3.65 -16.53 4.93
C LEU A 157 -2.16 -16.73 5.18
N ALA A 158 -1.46 -15.70 5.67
CA ALA A 158 -0.06 -15.79 6.07
C ALA A 158 0.10 -16.47 7.45
N GLU A 159 -0.77 -16.14 8.41
CA GLU A 159 -0.74 -16.66 9.78
C GLU A 159 -1.19 -18.13 9.89
N ALA A 160 -2.35 -18.46 9.32
CA ALA A 160 -3.03 -19.75 9.47
C ALA A 160 -3.59 -20.24 8.13
N PRO A 161 -2.73 -20.69 7.19
CA PRO A 161 -3.13 -20.99 5.82
C PRO A 161 -4.24 -22.07 5.72
N ARG A 162 -4.15 -23.11 6.57
CA ARG A 162 -5.13 -24.23 6.58
C ARG A 162 -6.54 -23.76 6.92
N ASP A 163 -6.69 -22.94 7.96
CA ASP A 163 -7.98 -22.40 8.38
C ASP A 163 -8.52 -21.39 7.36
N ALA A 164 -7.62 -20.52 6.86
CA ALA A 164 -7.95 -19.50 5.88
C ALA A 164 -8.41 -20.08 4.52
N ALA A 165 -8.11 -21.34 4.21
CA ALA A 165 -8.57 -22.01 2.99
C ALA A 165 -10.10 -21.97 2.82
N ALA A 166 -10.85 -21.88 3.91
CA ALA A 166 -12.31 -21.71 3.90
C ALA A 166 -12.78 -20.36 3.29
N LEU A 167 -11.90 -19.35 3.20
CA LEU A 167 -12.18 -18.07 2.55
C LEU A 167 -11.99 -18.11 1.03
N LEU A 168 -11.32 -19.13 0.48
CA LEU A 168 -11.03 -19.24 -0.95
C LEU A 168 -12.28 -19.15 -1.85
N PRO A 169 -13.45 -19.73 -1.50
CA PRO A 169 -14.67 -19.54 -2.30
C PRO A 169 -15.16 -18.09 -2.34
N ALA A 170 -15.01 -17.33 -1.25
CA ALA A 170 -15.38 -15.91 -1.22
C ALA A 170 -14.39 -15.07 -2.05
N LEU A 171 -13.09 -15.33 -1.90
CA LEU A 171 -12.04 -14.70 -2.70
C LEU A 171 -12.19 -15.01 -4.19
N ALA A 172 -12.59 -16.25 -4.54
CA ALA A 172 -12.85 -16.66 -5.91
C ALA A 172 -13.94 -15.79 -6.56
N ARG A 173 -15.06 -15.53 -5.86
CA ARG A 173 -16.11 -14.63 -6.38
C ARG A 173 -15.59 -13.22 -6.63
N LEU A 174 -14.71 -12.73 -5.78
CA LEU A 174 -14.13 -11.38 -5.90
C LEU A 174 -13.10 -11.29 -7.02
N VAL A 175 -12.34 -12.35 -7.29
CA VAL A 175 -11.48 -12.45 -8.49
C VAL A 175 -12.30 -12.31 -9.78
N ASP A 176 -13.51 -12.88 -9.80
CA ASP A 176 -14.44 -12.78 -10.93
C ASP A 176 -15.25 -11.48 -10.94
N SER A 177 -15.05 -10.57 -9.97
CA SER A 177 -15.81 -9.32 -9.89
C SER A 177 -15.63 -8.49 -11.17
N PRO A 178 -16.70 -7.88 -11.70
CA PRO A 178 -16.58 -6.94 -12.81
C PRO A 178 -15.82 -5.67 -12.40
N ASP A 179 -15.77 -5.34 -11.10
CA ASP A 179 -14.94 -4.26 -10.58
C ASP A 179 -13.47 -4.71 -10.51
N ASP A 180 -12.63 -4.11 -11.36
CA ASP A 180 -11.20 -4.40 -11.41
C ASP A 180 -10.47 -4.07 -10.11
N ARG A 181 -10.95 -3.11 -9.30
CA ARG A 181 -10.33 -2.78 -8.00
C ARG A 181 -10.53 -3.91 -7.00
N GLU A 182 -11.72 -4.49 -6.95
CA GLU A 182 -12.04 -5.64 -6.12
C GLU A 182 -11.26 -6.87 -6.56
N ALA A 183 -11.30 -7.16 -7.87
CA ALA A 183 -10.56 -8.27 -8.45
C ALA A 183 -9.05 -8.12 -8.19
N LEU A 184 -8.48 -6.93 -8.36
CA LEU A 184 -7.07 -6.66 -8.10
C LEU A 184 -6.70 -6.92 -6.64
N ARG A 185 -7.53 -6.47 -5.68
CA ARG A 185 -7.27 -6.71 -4.26
C ARG A 185 -7.36 -8.19 -3.91
N ALA A 186 -8.38 -8.89 -4.41
CA ALA A 186 -8.51 -10.34 -4.22
C ALA A 186 -7.31 -11.10 -4.81
N VAL A 187 -6.86 -10.74 -6.02
CA VAL A 187 -5.66 -11.32 -6.63
C VAL A 187 -4.44 -11.07 -5.75
N ARG A 188 -4.22 -9.84 -5.27
CA ARG A 188 -3.10 -9.50 -4.37
C ARG A 188 -3.09 -10.36 -3.11
N VAL A 189 -4.25 -10.56 -2.47
CA VAL A 189 -4.39 -11.43 -1.29
C VAL A 189 -4.01 -12.88 -1.63
N LEU A 190 -4.46 -13.39 -2.78
CA LEU A 190 -4.11 -14.74 -3.21
C LEU A 190 -2.63 -14.89 -3.58
N THR A 191 -1.96 -13.80 -3.97
CA THR A 191 -0.52 -13.84 -4.30
C THR A 191 0.36 -14.16 -3.09
N THR A 192 -0.07 -13.81 -1.88
CA THR A 192 0.68 -14.07 -0.64
C THR A 192 0.38 -15.44 -0.04
N ALA A 193 -0.64 -16.14 -0.54
CA ALA A 193 -1.09 -17.42 0.00
C ALA A 193 -0.23 -18.60 -0.52
N PRO A 194 0.27 -19.49 0.37
CA PRO A 194 1.10 -20.64 -0.01
C PRO A 194 0.27 -21.87 -0.46
N HIS A 195 -0.82 -21.67 -1.20
CA HIS A 195 -1.74 -22.76 -1.60
C HIS A 195 -1.85 -22.95 -3.10
N ASP A 196 -1.79 -24.20 -3.56
CA ASP A 196 -2.06 -24.57 -4.96
C ASP A 196 -3.43 -24.07 -5.41
N ARG A 197 -4.43 -24.12 -4.52
CA ARG A 197 -5.77 -23.60 -4.84
C ARG A 197 -5.79 -22.08 -5.02
N ALA A 198 -4.99 -21.33 -4.26
CA ALA A 198 -4.85 -19.89 -4.47
C ALA A 198 -4.16 -19.58 -5.80
N ARG A 199 -3.16 -20.39 -6.20
CA ARG A 199 -2.54 -20.30 -7.53
C ARG A 199 -3.54 -20.53 -8.65
N GLU A 200 -4.42 -21.53 -8.53
CA GLU A 200 -5.49 -21.76 -9.50
C GLU A 200 -6.47 -20.57 -9.59
N LEU A 201 -6.79 -19.92 -8.47
CA LEU A 201 -7.62 -18.71 -8.49
C LEU A 201 -6.91 -17.52 -9.14
N VAL A 202 -5.61 -17.34 -8.89
CA VAL A 202 -4.81 -16.33 -9.61
C VAL A 202 -4.80 -16.61 -11.11
N ALA A 203 -4.66 -17.87 -11.52
CA ALA A 203 -4.68 -18.24 -12.93
C ALA A 203 -6.00 -17.88 -13.63
N ARG A 204 -7.15 -17.98 -12.93
CA ARG A 204 -8.43 -17.52 -13.49
C ARG A 204 -8.45 -16.03 -13.81
N ALA A 205 -7.74 -15.21 -13.03
CA ALA A 205 -7.68 -13.76 -13.28
C ALA A 205 -6.89 -13.40 -14.55
N VAL A 206 -6.06 -14.31 -15.07
CA VAL A 206 -5.34 -14.12 -16.34
C VAL A 206 -6.29 -14.10 -17.54
N GLU A 207 -7.39 -14.85 -17.45
CA GLU A 207 -8.44 -14.93 -18.50
C GLU A 207 -9.29 -13.65 -18.60
N ARG A 208 -9.10 -12.69 -17.69
CA ARG A 208 -9.74 -11.38 -17.81
C ARG A 208 -9.24 -10.68 -19.09
N PRO A 209 -10.09 -9.94 -19.81
CA PRO A 209 -9.70 -9.32 -21.09
C PRO A 209 -8.66 -8.21 -20.92
N ALA A 210 -8.76 -7.43 -19.84
CA ALA A 210 -7.85 -6.34 -19.49
C ALA A 210 -7.99 -5.99 -18.00
N GLY A 211 -7.18 -5.06 -17.52
CA GLY A 211 -7.26 -4.52 -16.16
C GLY A 211 -6.06 -4.86 -15.30
N GLN A 212 -5.93 -4.16 -14.18
CA GLN A 212 -4.80 -4.33 -13.26
C GLN A 212 -4.84 -5.69 -12.56
N ALA A 213 -6.03 -6.25 -12.33
CA ALA A 213 -6.17 -7.57 -11.74
C ALA A 213 -5.52 -8.65 -12.62
N ARG A 214 -5.77 -8.57 -13.93
CA ARG A 214 -5.16 -9.44 -14.95
C ARG A 214 -3.65 -9.29 -14.95
N ASP A 215 -3.16 -8.06 -15.08
CA ASP A 215 -1.73 -7.79 -15.19
C ASP A 215 -0.97 -8.27 -13.94
N ARG A 216 -1.55 -8.05 -12.76
CA ARG A 216 -1.01 -8.58 -11.49
C ARG A 216 -0.96 -10.11 -11.50
N ALA A 217 -2.01 -10.78 -11.94
CA ALA A 217 -2.05 -12.24 -12.01
C ALA A 217 -0.99 -12.81 -12.96
N VAL A 218 -0.82 -12.20 -14.14
CA VAL A 218 0.21 -12.57 -15.12
C VAL A 218 1.60 -12.47 -14.51
N LEU A 219 1.93 -11.34 -13.89
CA LEU A 219 3.24 -11.13 -13.26
C LEU A 219 3.50 -12.14 -12.13
N THR A 220 2.50 -12.39 -11.31
CA THR A 220 2.59 -13.34 -10.19
C THR A 220 2.74 -14.79 -10.63
N LEU A 221 2.10 -15.20 -11.73
CA LEU A 221 2.33 -16.51 -12.31
C LEU A 221 3.70 -16.62 -12.96
N ALA A 222 4.15 -15.56 -13.65
CA ALA A 222 5.48 -15.50 -14.25
C ALA A 222 6.59 -15.58 -13.19
N GLU A 223 6.44 -14.91 -12.04
CA GLU A 223 7.34 -15.02 -10.87
C GLU A 223 7.57 -16.47 -10.43
N ARG A 224 6.54 -17.30 -10.55
CA ARG A 224 6.55 -18.70 -10.17
C ARG A 224 6.92 -19.65 -11.32
N GLY A 225 7.26 -19.12 -12.49
CA GLY A 225 7.57 -19.90 -13.69
C GLY A 225 6.37 -20.71 -14.21
N ASP A 226 5.13 -20.27 -13.95
CA ASP A 226 3.95 -20.97 -14.45
C ASP A 226 3.82 -20.81 -15.97
N PRO A 227 3.71 -21.91 -16.75
CA PRO A 227 3.61 -21.82 -18.20
C PRO A 227 2.38 -21.04 -18.68
N ARG A 228 1.30 -20.95 -17.89
CA ARG A 228 0.10 -20.18 -18.23
C ARG A 228 0.37 -18.67 -18.30
N ALA A 229 1.46 -18.19 -17.70
CA ALA A 229 1.84 -16.78 -17.77
C ALA A 229 2.51 -16.39 -19.09
N ALA A 230 2.99 -17.36 -19.88
CA ALA A 230 3.92 -17.14 -20.98
C ALA A 230 3.34 -16.19 -22.05
N GLU A 231 2.22 -16.56 -22.70
CA GLU A 231 1.58 -15.74 -23.73
C GLU A 231 1.01 -14.42 -23.15
N PRO A 232 0.27 -14.42 -22.03
CA PRO A 232 -0.24 -13.18 -21.43
C PRO A 232 0.85 -12.19 -21.03
N LEU A 233 2.03 -12.68 -20.64
CA LEU A 233 3.19 -11.85 -20.34
C LEU A 233 3.78 -11.24 -21.62
N ALA A 234 3.83 -11.99 -22.72
CA ALA A 234 4.25 -11.47 -24.02
C ALA A 234 3.30 -10.35 -24.51
N GLU A 235 1.99 -10.56 -24.37
CA GLU A 235 0.97 -9.54 -24.67
C GLU A 235 1.13 -8.29 -23.79
N LEU A 236 1.40 -8.47 -22.49
CA LEU A 236 1.63 -7.37 -21.58
C LEU A 236 2.84 -6.53 -22.01
N LEU A 237 3.94 -7.18 -22.38
CA LEU A 237 5.17 -6.52 -22.86
C LEU A 237 4.98 -5.79 -24.21
N ALA A 238 4.07 -6.28 -25.04
CA ALA A 238 3.76 -5.68 -26.34
C ALA A 238 2.95 -4.37 -26.24
N ARG A 239 2.34 -4.07 -25.10
CA ARG A 239 1.54 -2.84 -24.92
C ARG A 239 2.41 -1.59 -24.97
N ASP A 240 1.93 -0.51 -25.60
CA ASP A 240 2.65 0.78 -25.66
C ASP A 240 3.06 1.28 -24.27
N ARG A 241 2.14 1.15 -23.29
CA ARG A 241 2.37 1.55 -21.90
C ARG A 241 2.38 0.32 -21.00
N LEU A 242 3.49 0.14 -20.30
CA LEU A 242 3.64 -0.88 -19.29
C LEU A 242 3.18 -0.34 -17.93
N PRO A 243 2.63 -1.20 -17.06
CA PRO A 243 2.33 -0.81 -15.70
C PRO A 243 3.61 -0.41 -14.95
N LYS A 244 3.62 0.81 -14.40
CA LYS A 244 4.80 1.47 -13.81
C LYS A 244 5.04 1.11 -12.34
N ASP A 245 3.98 0.74 -11.61
CA ASP A 245 4.01 0.48 -10.16
C ASP A 245 4.03 -1.02 -9.84
N VAL A 246 4.75 -1.80 -10.66
CA VAL A 246 4.89 -3.25 -10.50
C VAL A 246 6.33 -3.65 -10.65
N GLU A 247 6.78 -4.49 -9.73
CA GLU A 247 8.05 -5.16 -9.86
C GLU A 247 7.94 -6.23 -10.95
N TRP A 248 8.82 -6.14 -11.94
CA TRP A 248 8.86 -7.09 -13.05
C TRP A 248 9.76 -8.28 -12.71
N PRO A 249 9.30 -9.52 -12.88
CA PRO A 249 10.02 -10.70 -12.46
C PRO A 249 11.05 -11.15 -13.50
N VAL A 250 11.94 -10.24 -13.90
CA VAL A 250 12.86 -10.43 -15.04
C VAL A 250 13.69 -11.71 -14.92
N HIS A 251 14.04 -12.17 -13.73
CA HIS A 251 14.74 -13.46 -13.60
C HIS A 251 13.86 -14.66 -13.98
N ALA A 252 12.60 -14.68 -13.52
CA ALA A 252 11.66 -15.75 -13.81
C ALA A 252 11.17 -15.73 -15.27
N MET A 253 11.08 -14.54 -15.88
CA MET A 253 10.77 -14.37 -17.30
C MET A 253 11.74 -15.13 -18.24
N LYS A 254 12.97 -15.43 -17.78
CA LYS A 254 13.94 -16.22 -18.55
C LYS A 254 13.39 -17.61 -18.92
N ALA A 255 12.56 -18.22 -18.07
CA ALA A 255 11.90 -19.49 -18.36
C ALA A 255 10.92 -19.39 -19.55
N HIS A 256 10.46 -18.18 -19.87
CA HIS A 256 9.53 -17.87 -20.95
C HIS A 256 10.20 -17.10 -22.10
N ALA A 257 11.54 -17.17 -22.21
CA ALA A 257 12.32 -16.36 -23.16
C ALA A 257 11.81 -16.43 -24.61
N SER A 258 11.38 -17.61 -25.06
CA SER A 258 10.89 -17.81 -26.44
C SER A 258 9.69 -16.93 -26.79
N VAL A 259 8.83 -16.61 -25.82
CA VAL A 259 7.62 -15.79 -26.03
C VAL A 259 7.79 -14.34 -25.63
N VAL A 260 8.65 -14.03 -24.63
CA VAL A 260 8.83 -12.65 -24.15
C VAL A 260 9.86 -11.85 -24.94
N LEU A 261 10.85 -12.50 -25.58
CA LEU A 261 11.86 -11.80 -26.37
C LEU A 261 11.30 -11.15 -27.64
N PRO A 262 10.38 -11.76 -28.41
CA PRO A 262 9.79 -11.13 -29.59
C PRO A 262 9.15 -9.75 -29.34
N PRO A 263 8.22 -9.56 -28.38
CA PRO A 263 7.62 -8.24 -28.16
C PRO A 263 8.65 -7.21 -27.66
N ILE A 264 9.63 -7.62 -26.85
CA ILE A 264 10.72 -6.75 -26.40
C ILE A 264 11.58 -6.30 -27.59
N ARG A 265 11.91 -7.23 -28.48
CA ARG A 265 12.67 -6.94 -29.71
C ARG A 265 11.93 -5.90 -30.56
N SER A 266 10.65 -6.12 -30.83
CA SER A 266 9.83 -5.18 -31.61
C SER A 266 9.82 -3.78 -31.01
N ARG A 267 9.79 -3.65 -29.68
CA ARG A 267 9.88 -2.35 -29.00
C ARG A 267 11.26 -1.70 -29.10
N VAL A 268 12.33 -2.49 -29.00
CA VAL A 268 13.71 -2.01 -29.20
C VAL A 268 13.89 -1.51 -30.64
N GLU A 269 13.32 -2.21 -31.63
CA GLU A 269 13.38 -1.83 -33.05
C GLU A 269 12.55 -0.58 -33.36
N ALA A 270 11.42 -0.40 -32.66
CA ALA A 270 10.60 0.81 -32.76
C ALA A 270 11.17 2.01 -31.97
N ALA A 271 12.17 1.80 -31.10
CA ALA A 271 12.74 2.87 -30.30
C ALA A 271 13.60 3.81 -31.17
N VAL A 272 13.47 5.11 -30.95
CA VAL A 272 14.32 6.10 -31.60
C VAL A 272 15.72 6.05 -30.99
N PRO A 273 16.79 6.05 -31.80
CA PRO A 273 18.16 6.09 -31.30
C PRO A 273 18.39 7.27 -30.33
N GLY A 274 18.95 6.97 -29.16
CA GLY A 274 19.16 7.96 -28.08
C GLY A 274 17.94 8.27 -27.19
N ALA A 275 16.75 7.72 -27.47
CA ALA A 275 15.51 8.03 -26.76
C ALA A 275 14.74 6.78 -26.27
N LEU A 276 15.47 5.75 -25.85
CA LEU A 276 14.88 4.61 -25.15
C LEU A 276 14.12 5.08 -23.90
N GLU A 277 12.86 4.65 -23.75
CA GLU A 277 12.13 4.84 -22.50
C GLU A 277 12.96 4.24 -21.34
N PRO A 278 13.12 4.94 -20.20
CA PRO A 278 13.96 4.49 -19.08
C PRO A 278 13.68 3.06 -18.63
N PHE A 279 12.40 2.67 -18.63
CA PHE A 279 11.98 1.31 -18.28
C PHE A 279 12.46 0.27 -19.29
N LEU A 280 12.25 0.50 -20.59
CA LEU A 280 12.68 -0.45 -21.64
C LEU A 280 14.20 -0.61 -21.63
N PHE A 281 14.93 0.47 -21.35
CA PHE A 281 16.37 0.43 -21.16
C PHE A 281 16.78 -0.44 -19.96
N GLU A 282 16.15 -0.27 -18.79
CA GLU A 282 16.43 -1.09 -17.60
C GLU A 282 16.12 -2.58 -17.88
N LEU A 283 14.97 -2.85 -18.50
CA LEU A 283 14.54 -4.20 -18.84
C LEU A 283 15.56 -4.89 -19.76
N VAL A 284 15.98 -4.23 -20.83
CA VAL A 284 17.02 -4.72 -21.75
C VAL A 284 18.34 -4.99 -21.01
N CYS A 285 18.77 -4.06 -20.16
CA CYS A 285 19.98 -4.22 -19.37
C CYS A 285 19.91 -5.44 -18.44
N ARG A 286 18.75 -5.71 -17.84
CA ARG A 286 18.53 -6.90 -17.00
C ARG A 286 18.47 -8.19 -17.82
N ILE A 287 17.79 -8.18 -18.96
CA ILE A 287 17.67 -9.32 -19.88
C ILE A 287 19.03 -9.70 -20.49
N SER A 288 19.91 -8.74 -20.74
CA SER A 288 21.26 -9.02 -21.25
C SER A 288 22.06 -9.99 -20.37
N ARG A 289 21.76 -10.03 -19.06
CA ARG A 289 22.36 -10.96 -18.10
C ARG A 289 21.90 -12.41 -18.27
N TRP A 290 20.89 -12.66 -19.11
CA TRP A 290 20.47 -14.03 -19.44
C TRP A 290 21.49 -14.76 -20.34
N GLY A 291 22.48 -14.06 -20.89
CA GLY A 291 23.56 -14.65 -21.70
C GLY A 291 23.05 -15.08 -23.07
N ALA A 292 23.41 -16.31 -23.48
CA ALA A 292 23.01 -16.88 -24.77
C ALA A 292 21.48 -16.89 -25.00
N THR A 293 20.68 -16.98 -23.93
CA THR A 293 19.21 -16.89 -24.03
C THR A 293 18.75 -15.55 -24.61
N ALA A 294 19.48 -14.46 -24.38
CA ALA A 294 19.16 -13.13 -24.91
C ALA A 294 19.74 -12.86 -26.31
N ALA A 295 20.43 -13.84 -26.92
CA ALA A 295 21.02 -13.70 -28.26
C ALA A 295 20.07 -13.15 -29.33
N PRO A 296 18.75 -13.49 -29.35
CA PRO A 296 17.82 -12.93 -30.32
C PRO A 296 17.64 -11.40 -30.28
N LEU A 297 18.04 -10.73 -29.20
CA LEU A 297 17.99 -9.25 -29.09
C LEU A 297 19.24 -8.55 -29.61
N ALA A 298 20.37 -9.27 -29.77
CA ALA A 298 21.66 -8.66 -30.08
C ALA A 298 21.66 -7.80 -31.37
N PRO A 299 21.02 -8.21 -32.49
CA PRO A 299 20.99 -7.37 -33.70
C PRO A 299 20.31 -6.02 -33.47
N SER A 300 19.13 -6.02 -32.86
CA SER A 300 18.34 -4.81 -32.60
C SER A 300 19.04 -3.89 -31.60
N LEU A 301 19.70 -4.45 -30.59
CA LEU A 301 20.49 -3.67 -29.63
C LEU A 301 21.75 -3.04 -30.25
N ARG A 302 22.43 -3.73 -31.18
CA ARG A 302 23.57 -3.15 -31.92
C ARG A 302 23.13 -1.97 -32.77
N ALA A 303 22.04 -2.14 -33.54
CA ALA A 303 21.49 -1.07 -34.37
C ALA A 303 21.18 0.18 -33.52
N LEU A 304 20.56 -0.02 -32.35
CA LEU A 304 20.21 1.06 -31.45
C LEU A 304 21.42 1.72 -30.79
N ALA A 305 22.45 0.95 -30.42
CA ALA A 305 23.68 1.46 -29.84
C ALA A 305 24.52 2.28 -30.85
N SER A 306 24.51 1.89 -32.12
CA SER A 306 25.23 2.61 -33.19
C SER A 306 24.60 3.95 -33.57
N GLY A 307 23.29 4.13 -33.33
CA GLY A 307 22.59 5.40 -33.60
C GLY A 307 22.47 6.33 -32.39
N ALA A 308 22.83 5.86 -31.19
CA ALA A 308 22.80 6.68 -29.98
C ALA A 308 24.19 7.30 -29.74
N ASP A 309 24.23 8.52 -29.21
CA ASP A 309 25.46 9.15 -28.72
C ASP A 309 25.46 9.24 -27.19
N GLY A 310 26.64 9.09 -26.58
CA GLY A 310 26.86 9.38 -25.16
C GLY A 310 26.69 8.19 -24.20
N TRP A 311 26.07 8.42 -23.03
CA TRP A 311 26.00 7.45 -21.94
C TRP A 311 25.19 6.19 -22.29
N THR A 312 24.05 6.36 -22.97
CA THR A 312 23.16 5.26 -23.37
C THR A 312 23.87 4.23 -24.24
N SER A 313 24.67 4.66 -25.22
CA SER A 313 25.42 3.78 -26.12
C SER A 313 26.47 2.95 -25.37
N ARG A 314 27.12 3.53 -24.36
CA ARG A 314 28.10 2.82 -23.53
C ARG A 314 27.44 1.72 -22.69
N GLU A 315 26.28 1.98 -22.11
CA GLU A 315 25.54 0.97 -21.35
C GLU A 315 24.94 -0.12 -22.25
N LEU A 316 24.45 0.24 -23.44
CA LEU A 316 23.98 -0.74 -24.42
C LEU A 316 25.14 -1.62 -24.94
N ALA A 317 26.33 -1.06 -25.13
CA ALA A 317 27.53 -1.84 -25.45
C ALA A 317 27.87 -2.84 -24.32
N ARG A 318 27.85 -2.39 -23.06
CA ARG A 318 28.03 -3.28 -21.89
C ARG A 318 26.96 -4.35 -21.80
N ALA A 319 25.72 -4.06 -22.20
CA ALA A 319 24.65 -5.05 -22.28
C ALA A 319 24.94 -6.07 -23.38
N LEU A 320 25.36 -5.63 -24.57
CA LEU A 320 25.76 -6.51 -25.67
C LEU A 320 26.90 -7.45 -25.28
N ASP A 321 27.90 -6.99 -24.54
CA ASP A 321 29.02 -7.83 -24.07
C ASP A 321 28.56 -9.00 -23.18
N ARG A 322 27.41 -8.86 -22.49
CA ARG A 322 26.83 -9.93 -21.66
C ARG A 322 26.06 -10.96 -22.48
N ILE A 323 25.56 -10.57 -23.64
CA ILE A 323 24.85 -11.45 -24.57
C ILE A 323 25.92 -12.19 -25.37
N ALA A 324 26.29 -13.37 -24.89
CA ALA A 324 27.33 -14.19 -25.51
C ALA A 324 27.16 -14.22 -27.06
N PRO A 325 28.25 -14.09 -27.85
CA PRO A 325 28.15 -14.17 -29.29
C PRO A 325 27.60 -15.55 -29.69
N PRO A 326 26.75 -15.65 -30.73
CA PRO A 326 26.32 -16.93 -31.23
C PRO A 326 27.55 -17.77 -31.59
N ARG A 327 27.63 -18.99 -31.05
CA ARG A 327 28.59 -20.00 -31.49
C ARG A 327 28.11 -20.59 -32.81
#